data_AF-C2EFZ7-F1
#
_entry.id   AF-C2EFZ7-F1
#
_cell.length_a   1.000
_cell.length_b   1.000
_cell.length_c   1.000
_cell.angle_alpha   90.00
_cell.angle_beta   90.00
_cell.angle_gamma   90.00
#
_symmetry.space_group_name_H-M   'P 1'
#
loop_
_entity.id
_entity.type
_entity.pdbx_description
1 polymer ?
#
loop_
_entity_poly.entity_id
_entity_poly.type
_entity_poly.pdbx_seq_one_letter_code
_entity_poly.pdbx_strand_id
1 'polypeptide(L)'
;MTNSLLSQQLDALLTNETNFIANLSNASALLYQSLSDINWAGFYLYDETNDELHLGPFQGKVACMHIKNGSGVCGTALQQQKVLRVDNVHEF
;
A
#
# COMPACT_ATOMS: atom_id res chain seq x y z
N MET A 1 1.87 8.44 18.28
CA MET A 1 2.45 8.05 16.98
C MET A 1 3.88 8.56 16.97
N THR A 2 4.88 7.69 16.90
CA THR A 2 6.28 8.09 16.76
C THR A 2 6.43 8.77 15.40
N ASN A 3 6.71 10.07 15.43
CA ASN A 3 6.77 10.92 14.24
C ASN A 3 8.09 10.67 13.50
N SER A 4 8.18 9.55 12.79
CA SER A 4 9.39 9.15 12.07
C SER A 4 9.77 10.19 11.01
N LEU A 5 11.06 10.29 10.67
CA LEU A 5 11.51 11.19 9.60
C LEU A 5 10.77 10.93 8.29
N LEU A 6 10.53 9.65 7.96
CA LEU A 6 9.78 9.24 6.78
C LEU A 6 8.34 9.76 6.78
N SER A 7 7.67 9.71 7.93
CA SER A 7 6.31 10.26 8.08
C SER A 7 6.30 11.77 7.85
N GLN A 8 7.27 12.49 8.42
CA GLN A 8 7.39 13.94 8.22
C GLN A 8 7.70 14.31 6.77
N GLN A 9 8.55 13.53 6.09
CA GLN A 9 8.84 13.71 4.67
C GLN A 9 7.62 13.46 3.80
N LEU A 10 6.82 12.44 4.12
CA LEU A 10 5.58 12.15 3.41
C LEU A 10 4.56 13.29 3.60
N ASP A 11 4.35 13.75 4.83
CA ASP A 11 3.46 14.88 5.12
C ASP A 11 3.87 16.13 4.33
N ALA A 12 5.17 16.47 4.34
CA ALA A 12 5.69 17.60 3.59
C ALA A 12 5.52 17.45 2.07
N LEU A 13 5.76 16.24 1.54
CA LEU A 13 5.65 15.94 0.11
C LEU A 13 4.22 16.07 -0.42
N LEU A 14 3.23 15.70 0.40
CA LEU A 14 1.81 15.70 0.03
C LEU A 14 1.07 16.98 0.44
N THR A 15 1.76 17.92 1.10
CA THR A 15 1.14 19.14 1.61
C THR A 15 0.48 19.95 0.49
N ASN A 16 -0.79 20.31 0.68
CA ASN A 16 -1.65 21.07 -0.24
C ASN A 16 -1.97 20.40 -1.59
N GLU A 17 -1.58 19.14 -1.81
CA GLU A 17 -1.99 18.38 -3.00
C GLU A 17 -3.31 17.64 -2.73
N THR A 18 -4.26 17.77 -3.65
CA THR A 18 -5.61 17.19 -3.53
C THR A 18 -5.84 16.05 -4.53
N ASN A 19 -4.98 15.91 -5.54
CA ASN A 19 -5.04 14.83 -6.49
C ASN A 19 -4.66 13.49 -5.82
N PHE A 20 -5.66 12.65 -5.63
CA PHE A 20 -5.53 11.36 -4.97
C PHE A 20 -4.47 10.45 -5.60
N ILE A 21 -4.45 10.35 -6.93
CA ILE A 21 -3.50 9.49 -7.65
C ILE A 21 -2.08 10.04 -7.56
N ALA A 22 -1.89 11.36 -7.66
CA ALA A 22 -0.59 11.99 -7.46
C ALA A 22 -0.05 11.71 -6.05
N ASN A 23 -0.90 11.84 -5.03
CA ASN A 23 -0.55 11.56 -3.65
C ASN A 23 -0.10 10.12 -3.43
N LEU A 24 -0.86 9.13 -3.92
CA LEU A 24 -0.48 7.72 -3.82
C LEU A 24 0.77 7.39 -4.62
N SER A 25 0.92 8.00 -5.80
CA SER A 25 2.10 7.79 -6.66
C SER A 25 3.37 8.26 -5.94
N ASN A 26 3.37 9.49 -5.42
CA ASN A 26 4.51 10.04 -4.68
C ASN A 26 4.76 9.32 -3.35
N ALA A 27 3.70 8.92 -2.64
CA ALA A 27 3.84 8.12 -1.42
C ALA A 27 4.53 6.78 -1.71
N SER A 28 4.11 6.07 -2.77
CA SER A 28 4.74 4.80 -3.15
C SER A 28 6.22 4.96 -3.52
N ALA A 29 6.56 6.06 -4.22
CA ALA A 29 7.94 6.38 -4.59
C ALA A 29 8.81 6.65 -3.36
N LEU A 30 8.34 7.49 -2.43
CA LEU A 30 9.07 7.82 -1.22
C LEU A 30 9.30 6.58 -0.34
N LEU A 31 8.27 5.75 -0.16
CA LEU A 31 8.38 4.50 0.59
C LEU A 31 9.41 3.56 -0.04
N TYR A 32 9.35 3.37 -1.36
CA TYR A 32 10.26 2.48 -2.09
C TYR A 32 11.71 2.93 -2.06
N GLN A 33 11.95 4.24 -2.10
CA GLN A 33 13.29 4.80 -1.99
C GLN A 33 13.85 4.71 -0.56
N SER A 34 12.99 4.80 0.45
CA SER A 34 13.42 4.98 1.85
C SER A 34 13.56 3.66 2.62
N LEU A 35 12.79 2.63 2.27
CA LEU A 35 12.82 1.33 2.92
C LEU A 35 13.84 0.41 2.23
N SER A 36 14.78 -0.13 3.00
CA SER A 36 15.71 -1.15 2.51
C SER A 36 15.04 -2.52 2.46
N ASP A 37 15.58 -3.41 1.62
CA ASP A 37 15.21 -4.84 1.54
C ASP A 37 13.74 -5.10 1.20
N ILE A 38 13.13 -4.24 0.39
CA ILE A 38 11.82 -4.46 -0.19
C ILE A 38 11.90 -4.67 -1.70
N ASN A 39 10.91 -5.36 -2.27
CA ASN A 39 10.78 -5.56 -3.72
C ASN A 39 9.52 -4.90 -4.31
N TRP A 40 8.63 -4.39 -3.46
CA TRP A 40 7.36 -3.79 -3.84
C TRP A 40 6.84 -2.86 -2.73
N ALA A 41 6.36 -1.68 -3.10
CA ALA A 41 5.64 -0.77 -2.21
C ALA A 41 4.55 -0.03 -2.99
N GLY A 42 3.33 0.03 -2.46
CA GLY A 42 2.22 0.63 -3.17
C GLY A 42 0.88 0.38 -2.48
N PHE A 43 -0.19 0.63 -3.23
CA PHE A 43 -1.54 0.65 -2.69
C PHE A 43 -2.48 -0.25 -3.50
N TYR A 44 -3.43 -0.83 -2.80
CA TYR A 44 -4.65 -1.37 -3.38
C TYR A 44 -5.83 -0.53 -2.89
N LEU A 45 -6.78 -0.27 -3.78
CA LEU A 45 -7.97 0.54 -3.53
C LEU A 45 -9.18 -0.37 -3.41
N TYR A 46 -10.01 -0.17 -2.40
CA TYR A 46 -11.19 -0.98 -2.20
C TYR A 46 -12.31 -0.56 -3.16
N ASP A 47 -12.83 -1.52 -3.92
CA ASP A 47 -14.04 -1.39 -4.74
C ASP A 47 -15.20 -2.05 -3.99
N GLU A 48 -16.05 -1.21 -3.40
CA GLU A 48 -17.26 -1.61 -2.67
C GLU A 48 -18.28 -2.35 -3.55
N THR A 49 -18.30 -2.08 -4.86
CA THR A 49 -19.27 -2.67 -5.78
C THR A 49 -19.00 -4.16 -5.99
N ASN A 50 -17.72 -4.53 -6.04
CA ASN A 50 -17.26 -5.88 -6.35
C ASN A 50 -16.71 -6.61 -5.11
N ASP A 51 -16.68 -5.97 -3.93
CA ASP A 51 -16.10 -6.49 -2.68
C ASP A 51 -14.66 -7.02 -2.88
N GLU A 52 -13.83 -6.20 -3.53
CA GLU A 52 -12.45 -6.55 -3.83
C GLU A 52 -11.51 -5.35 -3.84
N LEU A 53 -10.22 -5.64 -3.89
CA LEU A 53 -9.14 -4.67 -3.96
C LEU A 53 -8.64 -4.55 -5.40
N HIS A 54 -8.58 -3.34 -5.93
CA HIS A 54 -8.02 -3.00 -7.24
C HIS A 54 -6.62 -2.41 -7.10
N LEU A 55 -5.72 -2.77 -8.01
CA LEU A 55 -4.35 -2.27 -7.99
C LEU A 55 -4.31 -0.74 -8.19
N GLY A 56 -3.72 -0.03 -7.22
CA GLY A 56 -3.43 1.41 -7.30
C GLY A 56 -1.97 1.69 -7.64
N PRO A 57 -1.49 2.93 -7.45
CA PRO A 57 -0.09 3.30 -7.68
C PRO A 57 0.90 2.50 -6.82
N PHE A 58 2.03 2.10 -7.43
CA PHE A 58 3.06 1.30 -6.77
C PHE A 58 4.44 1.47 -7.42
N GLN A 59 5.47 1.01 -6.73
CA GLN A 59 6.83 0.80 -7.23
C GLN A 59 7.20 -0.67 -7.09
N GLY A 60 7.74 -1.26 -8.16
CA GLY A 60 8.17 -2.66 -8.19
C GLY A 60 7.83 -3.34 -9.51
N LYS A 61 7.82 -4.68 -9.50
CA LYS A 61 7.40 -5.50 -10.64
C LYS A 61 5.89 -5.50 -10.81
N VAL A 62 5.42 -5.91 -11.99
CA VAL A 62 4.00 -6.10 -12.31
C VAL A 62 3.31 -6.97 -11.25
N ALA A 63 2.10 -6.58 -10.84
CA ALA A 63 1.33 -7.21 -9.78
C ALA A 63 -0.10 -7.59 -10.24
N CYS A 64 -0.80 -8.36 -9.42
CA CYS A 64 -2.20 -8.75 -9.68
C CYS A 64 -3.13 -7.53 -9.66
N MET A 65 -4.00 -7.39 -10.66
CA MET A 65 -4.91 -6.24 -10.75
C MET A 65 -6.08 -6.30 -9.76
N HIS A 66 -6.54 -7.49 -9.37
CA HIS A 66 -7.70 -7.70 -8.50
C HIS A 66 -7.35 -8.68 -7.38
N ILE A 67 -7.77 -8.39 -6.15
CA ILE A 67 -7.62 -9.26 -4.97
C ILE A 67 -8.95 -9.32 -4.22
N LYS A 68 -9.56 -10.50 -4.14
CA LYS A 68 -10.84 -10.68 -3.43
C LYS A 68 -10.70 -10.46 -1.92
N ASN A 69 -11.78 -9.97 -1.29
CA ASN A 69 -11.86 -9.88 0.16
C ASN A 69 -11.59 -11.25 0.82
N GLY A 70 -10.73 -11.28 1.84
CA GLY A 70 -10.28 -12.48 2.53
C GLY A 70 -9.24 -13.34 1.79
N SER A 71 -8.86 -13.01 0.55
CA SER A 71 -7.91 -13.80 -0.24
C SER A 71 -6.48 -13.24 -0.19
N GLY A 72 -5.52 -14.10 0.17
CA GLY A 72 -4.11 -13.72 0.32
C GLY A 72 -3.90 -12.62 1.38
N VAL A 73 -2.66 -12.16 1.55
CA VAL A 73 -2.32 -11.23 2.64
C VAL A 73 -3.13 -9.92 2.57
N CYS A 74 -3.20 -9.28 1.40
CA CYS A 74 -3.93 -8.02 1.24
C CYS A 74 -5.45 -8.18 1.46
N GLY A 75 -6.06 -9.24 0.89
CA GLY A 75 -7.49 -9.49 1.07
C GLY A 75 -7.83 -9.85 2.52
N THR A 76 -6.97 -10.59 3.22
CA THR A 76 -7.14 -10.86 4.66
C THR A 76 -7.00 -9.58 5.50
N ALA A 77 -6.11 -8.67 5.13
CA ALA A 77 -5.98 -7.38 5.81
C ALA A 77 -7.25 -6.53 5.68
N LEU A 78 -7.86 -6.51 4.48
CA LEU A 78 -9.16 -5.90 4.23
C LEU A 78 -10.25 -6.57 5.11
N GLN A 79 -10.33 -7.90 5.12
CA GLN A 79 -11.35 -8.61 5.89
C GLN A 79 -11.27 -8.33 7.39
N GLN A 80 -10.05 -8.31 7.94
CA GLN A 80 -9.82 -8.21 9.39
C GLN A 80 -9.71 -6.77 9.88
N GLN A 81 -9.66 -5.78 8.97
CA GLN A 81 -9.49 -4.37 9.29
C GLN A 81 -8.30 -4.10 10.23
N LYS A 82 -7.18 -4.80 9.98
CA LYS A 82 -5.99 -4.71 10.82
C LYS A 82 -4.71 -4.80 9.99
N VAL A 83 -3.65 -4.18 10.49
CA VAL A 83 -2.30 -4.31 9.91
C VAL A 83 -1.81 -5.74 10.10
N LEU A 84 -1.33 -6.35 9.01
CA LEU A 84 -0.75 -7.69 9.03
C LEU A 84 0.77 -7.60 8.84
N ARG A 85 1.53 -8.25 9.72
CA ARG A 85 2.94 -8.53 9.53
C ARG A 85 3.11 -10.03 9.37
N VAL A 86 3.53 -10.45 8.18
CA VAL A 86 3.66 -11.86 7.81
C VAL A 86 5.13 -12.19 7.67
N ASP A 87 5.65 -13.04 8.55
CA ASP A 87 7.08 -13.37 8.57
C ASP A 87 7.48 -14.32 7.41
N ASN A 88 6.57 -15.20 6.96
CA ASN A 88 6.75 -16.06 5.77
C ASN A 88 5.47 -16.17 4.94
N VAL A 89 5.46 -15.60 3.74
CA VAL A 89 4.29 -15.61 2.84
C VAL A 89 3.96 -16.99 2.26
N HIS A 90 4.89 -17.95 2.28
CA HIS A 90 4.64 -19.31 1.78
C HIS A 90 3.90 -20.18 2.79
N GLU A 91 3.89 -19.77 4.06
CA GLU A 91 3.18 -20.45 5.17
C GLU A 91 1.87 -19.75 5.54
N PHE A 92 1.54 -18.65 4.87
CA PHE A 92 0.34 -17.85 5.11
C PHE A 92 -0.90 -18.44 4.44
#